data_AF-A0A2N0L6S3-F1
#
_entry.id   AF-A0A2N0L6S3-F1
#
_cell.length_a   1.000
_cell.length_b   1.000
_cell.length_c   1.000
_cell.angle_alpha   90.00
_cell.angle_beta   90.00
_cell.angle_gamma   90.00
#
_symmetry.space_group_name_H-M   'P 1'
#
loop_
_entity.id
_entity.type
_entity.pdbx_description
1 polymer ?
#
loop_
_entity_poly.entity_id
_entity_poly.type
_entity_poly.pdbx_seq_one_letter_code
_entity_poly.pdbx_strand_id
1 'polypeptide(L)'
;MSIIFGILLATLGLIAVLKPFLWRKASSDPAKETHLHDYERNRMEIYGRIKYIQQEYDLGNISEQEFEVQYHNFRFQAAELLSQQEQVEKVDGWLEEEILKKRKLSQSSVSAHQLSTDSCTNQNLSERL
;
A
#
# COMPACT_ATOMS: atom_id res chain seq x y z
N MET A 1 -40.51 -18.03 17.29
CA MET A 1 -39.99 -16.66 17.12
C MET A 1 -38.63 -16.43 17.79
N SER A 2 -38.42 -16.88 19.04
CA SER A 2 -37.16 -16.72 19.78
C SER A 2 -35.94 -17.41 19.14
N ILE A 3 -36.12 -18.60 18.58
CA ILE A 3 -35.05 -19.37 17.93
C ILE A 3 -34.53 -18.65 16.68
N ILE A 4 -35.44 -18.03 15.91
CA ILE A 4 -35.11 -17.29 14.69
C ILE A 4 -34.26 -16.06 15.06
N PHE A 5 -34.63 -15.36 16.13
CA PHE A 5 -33.83 -14.24 16.66
C PHE A 5 -32.43 -14.67 17.10
N GLY A 6 -32.31 -15.83 17.76
CA GLY A 6 -31.01 -16.38 18.16
C GLY A 6 -30.13 -16.72 16.95
N ILE A 7 -30.70 -17.34 15.92
CA ILE A 7 -29.98 -17.66 14.69
C ILE A 7 -29.55 -16.38 13.96
N LEU A 8 -30.41 -15.37 13.90
CA LEU A 8 -30.09 -14.08 13.26
C LEU A 8 -28.93 -13.37 13.99
N LEU A 9 -28.93 -13.39 15.32
CA LEU A 9 -27.86 -12.80 16.12
C LEU A 9 -26.53 -13.54 15.93
N ALA A 10 -26.58 -14.88 15.89
CA ALA A 10 -25.40 -15.71 15.69
C ALA A 10 -24.77 -15.48 14.31
N THR A 11 -25.58 -15.37 13.25
CA THR A 11 -25.08 -15.10 11.90
C THR A 11 -24.53 -13.69 11.76
N LEU A 12 -25.18 -12.68 12.34
CA LEU A 12 -24.67 -11.30 12.38
C LEU A 12 -23.33 -11.20 13.13
N GLY A 13 -23.21 -11.86 14.28
CA GLY A 13 -21.95 -11.93 15.03
C GLY A 13 -20.85 -12.64 14.24
N LEU A 14 -21.18 -13.77 13.61
CA LEU A 14 -20.25 -14.52 12.76
C LEU A 14 -19.76 -13.66 11.59
N ILE A 15 -20.66 -12.95 10.90
CA ILE A 15 -20.31 -12.04 9.81
C ILE A 15 -19.46 -10.88 10.33
N ALA A 16 -19.77 -10.28 11.49
CA ALA A 16 -18.98 -9.20 12.06
C ALA A 16 -17.53 -9.61 12.36
N VAL A 17 -17.30 -10.86 12.75
CA VAL A 17 -15.96 -11.41 13.03
C VAL A 17 -15.25 -11.86 11.76
N LEU A 18 -15.93 -12.52 10.83
CA LEU A 18 -15.30 -13.01 9.58
C LEU A 18 -15.09 -11.91 8.55
N LYS A 19 -15.93 -10.86 8.55
CA LYS A 19 -15.84 -9.75 7.60
C LYS A 19 -14.48 -9.06 7.62
N PRO A 20 -13.88 -8.62 8.75
CA PRO A 20 -12.55 -8.04 8.75
C PRO A 20 -11.45 -9.03 8.34
N PHE A 21 -11.67 -10.34 8.50
CA PHE A 21 -10.70 -11.37 8.10
C PHE A 21 -10.72 -11.63 6.58
N LEU A 22 -11.91 -11.61 5.97
CA LEU A 22 -12.11 -11.78 4.53
C LEU A 22 -11.92 -10.46 3.74
N TRP A 23 -12.13 -9.30 4.39
CA TRP A 23 -11.88 -7.97 3.82
C TRP A 23 -10.52 -7.37 4.20
N ARG A 24 -9.66 -8.11 4.91
CA ARG A 24 -8.22 -7.82 4.90
C ARG A 24 -7.71 -8.06 3.48
N LYS A 25 -7.91 -7.04 2.67
CA LYS A 25 -7.39 -6.84 1.33
C LYS A 25 -5.93 -7.29 1.36
N ALA A 26 -5.60 -8.29 0.55
CA ALA A 26 -4.23 -8.75 0.35
C ALA A 26 -3.41 -7.71 -0.42
N SER A 27 -3.28 -6.49 0.11
CA SER A 27 -2.75 -5.35 -0.64
C SER A 27 -1.79 -4.46 0.13
N SER A 28 -1.22 -4.92 1.24
CA SER A 28 0.06 -4.35 1.69
C SER A 28 1.06 -5.50 1.70
N ASP A 29 1.94 -5.52 0.71
CA ASP A 29 3.10 -6.40 0.75
C ASP A 29 3.95 -5.94 1.95
N PRO A 30 4.11 -6.75 3.01
CA PRO A 30 4.87 -6.33 4.18
C PRO A 30 6.31 -5.96 3.82
N ALA A 31 6.87 -6.52 2.73
CA ALA A 31 8.19 -6.14 2.22
C ALA A 31 8.23 -4.69 1.69
N LYS A 32 7.10 -4.18 1.19
CA LYS A 32 6.96 -2.84 0.61
C LYS A 32 6.83 -1.76 1.68
N GLU A 33 6.05 -2.02 2.74
CA GLU A 33 6.01 -1.16 3.93
C GLU A 33 7.39 -1.07 4.59
N THR A 34 8.15 -2.17 4.63
CA THR A 34 9.53 -2.14 5.15
C THR A 34 10.45 -1.27 4.29
N HIS A 35 10.37 -1.34 2.95
CA HIS A 35 11.25 -0.54 2.10
C HIS A 35 11.02 0.97 2.23
N LEU A 36 9.77 1.44 2.30
CA LEU A 36 9.49 2.87 2.54
C LEU A 36 9.93 3.31 3.95
N HIS A 37 9.72 2.46 4.94
CA HIS A 37 10.23 2.71 6.30
C HIS A 37 11.76 2.74 6.37
N ASP A 38 12.45 1.96 5.54
CA ASP A 38 13.91 1.97 5.48
C ASP A 38 14.44 3.31 4.94
N TYR A 39 13.81 3.88 3.91
CA TYR A 39 14.18 5.22 3.40
C TYR A 39 13.98 6.31 4.45
N GLU A 40 12.85 6.28 5.17
CA GLU A 40 12.58 7.21 6.25
C GLU A 40 13.58 7.06 7.40
N ARG A 41 13.84 5.83 7.84
CA ARG A 41 14.83 5.52 8.89
C ARG A 41 16.21 6.03 8.51
N ASN A 42 16.68 5.74 7.29
CA ASN A 42 17.99 6.16 6.81
C ASN A 42 18.10 7.69 6.76
N ARG A 43 17.03 8.38 6.34
CA ARG A 43 16.99 9.85 6.34
C ARG A 43 17.06 10.42 7.76
N MET A 44 16.35 9.82 8.72
CA MET A 44 16.40 10.24 10.13
C MET A 44 17.78 10.03 10.74
N GLU A 45 18.49 8.98 10.36
CA GLU A 45 19.88 8.75 10.76
C GLU A 45 20.80 9.88 10.24
N ILE A 46 20.64 10.29 8.98
CA ILE A 46 21.40 11.42 8.41
C ILE A 46 21.11 12.72 9.16
N TYR A 47 19.85 12.99 9.51
CA TYR A 47 19.51 14.17 10.32
C TYR A 47 20.14 14.11 11.72
N GLY A 48 20.22 12.92 12.32
CA GLY A 48 20.97 12.69 13.54
C GLY A 48 22.46 13.04 13.39
N ARG A 49 23.09 12.61 12.29
CA ARG A 49 24.50 12.95 11.99
C ARG A 49 24.72 14.44 11.75
N ILE A 50 23.81 15.12 11.04
CA ILE A 50 23.84 16.57 10.87
C ILE A 50 23.80 17.28 12.23
N LYS A 51 22.91 16.86 13.12
CA LYS A 51 22.81 17.43 14.46
C LYS A 51 24.07 17.18 15.27
N TYR A 52 24.66 15.99 15.15
CA TYR A 52 25.92 15.65 15.80
C TYR A 52 27.06 16.56 15.33
N ILE A 53 27.26 16.73 14.02
CA ILE A 53 28.35 17.60 13.53
C ILE A 53 28.14 19.08 13.89
N GLN A 54 26.88 19.53 13.97
CA GLN A 54 26.57 20.88 14.45
C GLN A 54 27.03 21.04 15.89
N GLN A 55 26.75 20.04 16.74
CA GLN A 55 27.20 20.07 18.13
C GLN A 55 28.72 20.03 18.23
N GLU A 56 29.41 19.22 17.43
CA GLU A 56 30.88 19.19 17.41
C GLU A 56 31.49 20.52 16.98
N TYR A 57 30.86 21.21 16.02
CA TYR A 57 31.25 22.54 15.61
C TYR A 57 31.03 23.58 16.72
N ASP A 58 29.85 23.56 17.37
CA ASP A 58 29.52 24.47 18.47
C ASP A 58 30.44 24.27 19.69
N LEU A 59 30.95 23.05 19.89
CA LEU A 59 31.96 22.71 20.91
C LEU A 59 33.39 23.10 20.50
N GLY A 60 33.61 23.51 19.25
CA GLY A 60 34.92 23.85 18.70
C GLY A 60 35.82 22.64 18.41
N ASN A 61 35.26 21.42 18.36
CA ASN A 61 36.01 20.20 18.09
C ASN A 61 36.37 20.04 16.61
N ILE A 62 35.62 20.70 15.71
CA ILE A 62 35.85 20.69 14.26
C ILE A 62 35.94 22.12 13.73
N SER A 63 36.69 22.29 12.64
CA SER A 63 36.82 23.59 11.97
C SER A 63 35.57 23.94 11.16
N GLU A 64 35.33 25.23 10.91
CA GLU A 64 34.22 25.71 10.06
C GLU A 64 34.26 25.10 8.65
N GLN A 65 35.45 25.00 8.06
CA GLN A 65 35.63 24.43 6.73
C GLN A 65 35.28 22.93 6.71
N GLU A 66 35.62 22.20 7.76
CA GLU A 66 35.26 20.78 7.88
C GLU A 66 33.77 20.59 8.15
N PHE A 67 33.17 21.45 8.97
CA PHE A 67 31.74 21.47 9.22
C PHE A 67 30.95 21.68 7.92
N GLU A 68 31.28 22.71 7.13
CA GLU A 68 30.58 23.02 5.88
C GLU A 68 30.64 21.87 4.87
N VAL A 69 31.82 21.25 4.70
CA VAL A 69 31.99 20.10 3.81
C VAL A 69 31.12 18.92 4.25
N GLN A 70 31.15 18.56 5.53
CA GLN A 70 30.35 17.45 6.05
C GLN A 70 28.85 17.76 6.01
N TYR A 71 28.46 18.97 6.38
CA TYR A 71 27.07 19.42 6.36
C TYR A 71 26.46 19.37 4.96
N HIS A 72 27.17 19.90 3.96
CA HIS A 72 26.74 19.82 2.57
C HIS A 72 26.64 18.38 2.05
N ASN A 73 27.58 17.51 2.41
CA ASN A 73 27.56 16.11 2.01
C ASN A 73 26.33 15.40 2.60
N PHE A 74 26.05 15.55 3.89
CA PHE A 74 24.87 14.95 4.52
C PHE A 74 23.56 15.51 3.93
N ARG A 75 23.49 16.79 3.59
CA ARG A 75 22.32 17.36 2.90
C ARG A 75 22.11 16.74 1.53
N PHE A 76 23.18 16.51 0.78
CA PHE A 76 23.09 15.85 -0.51
C PHE A 76 22.57 14.42 -0.37
N GLN A 77 23.10 13.64 0.57
CA GLN A 77 22.64 12.27 0.85
C GLN A 77 21.16 12.25 1.27
N ALA A 78 20.71 13.21 2.10
CA ALA A 78 19.31 13.30 2.50
C ALA A 78 18.38 13.63 1.31
N ALA A 79 18.81 14.52 0.41
CA ALA A 79 18.08 14.86 -0.81
C ALA A 79 18.01 13.67 -1.78
N GLU A 80 19.09 12.90 -1.90
CA GLU A 80 19.12 11.70 -2.72
C GLU A 80 18.12 10.65 -2.21
N LEU A 81 18.08 10.38 -0.90
CA LEU A 81 17.11 9.45 -0.31
C LEU A 81 15.66 9.91 -0.52
N LEU A 82 15.38 11.21 -0.43
CA LEU A 82 14.05 11.76 -0.73
C LEU A 82 13.66 11.52 -2.19
N SER A 83 14.58 11.73 -3.13
CA SER A 83 14.32 11.48 -4.56
C SER A 83 14.10 10.00 -4.85
N GLN A 84 14.85 9.11 -4.21
CA GLN A 84 14.66 7.67 -4.35
C GLN A 84 13.30 7.24 -3.78
N GLN A 85 12.92 7.75 -2.61
CA GLN A 85 11.60 7.48 -2.03
C GLN A 85 10.47 7.94 -2.97
N GLU A 86 10.55 9.13 -3.54
CA GLU A 86 9.54 9.66 -4.47
C GLU A 86 9.44 8.82 -5.76
N GLN A 87 10.57 8.35 -6.29
CA GLN A 87 10.58 7.48 -7.47
C GLN A 87 9.90 6.15 -7.20
N VAL A 88 10.18 5.54 -6.05
CA VAL A 88 9.54 4.29 -5.62
C VAL A 88 8.02 4.49 -5.46
N GLU A 89 7.60 5.59 -4.81
CA GLU A 89 6.19 5.91 -4.61
C GLU A 89 5.45 6.17 -5.95
N LYS A 90 6.09 6.86 -6.91
CA LYS A 90 5.52 7.10 -8.24
C LYS A 90 5.33 5.83 -9.05
N VAL A 91 6.36 4.96 -9.07
CA VAL A 91 6.30 3.67 -9.79
C VAL A 91 5.18 2.81 -9.21
N ASP A 92 5.06 2.83 -7.89
CA ASP A 92 4.05 2.07 -7.18
C ASP A 92 2.62 2.59 -7.43
N GLY A 93 2.41 3.91 -7.35
CA GLY A 93 1.12 4.51 -7.69
C GLY A 93 0.67 4.22 -9.12
N TRP A 94 1.61 4.22 -10.08
CA TRP A 94 1.34 3.81 -11.46
C TRP A 94 0.94 2.34 -11.56
N LEU A 95 1.63 1.45 -10.84
CA LEU A 95 1.35 0.02 -10.82
C LEU A 95 -0.04 -0.29 -10.23
N GLU A 96 -0.41 0.37 -9.14
CA GLU A 96 -1.73 0.22 -8.53
C GLU A 96 -2.86 0.66 -9.48
N GLU A 97 -2.66 1.76 -10.22
CA GLU A 97 -3.62 2.21 -11.22
C GLU A 97 -3.80 1.17 -12.36
N GLU A 98 -2.69 0.59 -12.84
CA GLU A 98 -2.71 -0.43 -13.88
C GLU A 98 -3.38 -1.73 -13.40
N ILE A 99 -3.13 -2.16 -12.16
CA ILE A 99 -3.82 -3.31 -11.55
C ILE A 99 -5.33 -3.05 -11.45
N LEU A 100 -5.74 -1.85 -11.04
CA LEU A 100 -7.15 -1.47 -10.97
C LEU A 100 -7.81 -1.46 -12.35
N LYS A 101 -7.13 -0.97 -13.38
CA LYS A 101 -7.62 -1.03 -14.77
C LYS A 101 -7.82 -2.47 -15.23
N LYS A 102 -6.83 -3.35 -15.02
CA LYS A 102 -6.94 -4.77 -15.39
C LYS A 102 -8.07 -5.48 -14.62
N ARG A 103 -8.21 -5.23 -13.32
CA ARG A 103 -9.31 -5.82 -12.51
C ARG A 103 -10.70 -5.39 -13.02
N LYS A 104 -10.87 -4.11 -13.38
CA LYS A 104 -12.13 -3.61 -13.97
C LYS A 104 -12.44 -4.30 -15.31
N LEU A 105 -11.42 -4.47 -16.17
CA LEU A 105 -11.58 -5.16 -17.44
C LEU A 105 -11.96 -6.64 -17.25
N SER A 106 -11.33 -7.34 -16.31
CA SER A 106 -11.65 -8.74 -15.99
C SER A 106 -13.04 -8.90 -15.35
N GLN A 107 -13.49 -7.97 -14.51
CA GLN A 107 -14.87 -8.01 -13.98
C GLN A 107 -15.90 -7.74 -15.08
N SER A 108 -15.61 -6.83 -16.02
CA SER A 108 -16.49 -6.56 -17.16
C SER A 108 -16.63 -7.76 -18.10
N SER A 109 -15.56 -8.55 -18.31
CA SER A 109 -15.62 -9.75 -19.14
C SER A 109 -16.36 -10.91 -18.45
N VAL A 110 -16.24 -11.04 -17.12
CA VAL A 110 -17.02 -12.03 -16.34
C VAL A 110 -18.52 -11.72 -16.35
N SER A 111 -18.92 -10.44 -16.19
CA SER A 111 -20.33 -10.05 -16.29
C SER A 111 -20.90 -10.26 -17.71
N ALA A 112 -20.12 -10.01 -18.76
CA ALA A 112 -20.53 -10.29 -20.14
C ALA A 112 -20.71 -11.80 -20.39
N HIS A 113 -19.88 -12.64 -19.77
CA HIS A 113 -20.00 -14.09 -19.92
C HIS A 113 -21.20 -14.67 -19.15
N GLN A 114 -21.55 -14.11 -17.99
CA GLN A 114 -22.76 -14.50 -17.24
C GLN A 114 -24.06 -14.14 -18.00
N LEU A 115 -24.11 -12.99 -18.69
CA LEU A 115 -25.25 -12.62 -19.55
C LEU A 115 -25.41 -13.54 -20.77
N SER A 116 -24.33 -14.14 -21.29
CA SER A 116 -24.42 -15.13 -22.38
C SER A 116 -24.88 -16.52 -21.91
N THR A 117 -24.52 -16.95 -20.70
CA THR A 117 -24.93 -18.27 -20.19
C THR A 117 -26.41 -18.35 -19.82
N ASP A 118 -27.04 -17.23 -19.46
CA ASP A 118 -28.48 -17.14 -19.18
C ASP A 118 -29.34 -17.16 -20.46
N SER A 119 -28.75 -16.76 -21.60
CA SER A 119 -29.42 -16.82 -22.91
C SER A 119 -29.50 -18.26 -23.45
N CYS A 120 -28.47 -19.09 -23.20
CA CYS A 120 -28.47 -20.49 -23.62
C CYS A 120 -29.37 -21.40 -22.76
N THR A 121 -29.68 -21.01 -21.52
CA THR A 121 -30.60 -21.77 -20.66
C THR A 121 -32.08 -21.50 -20.99
N ASN A 122 -32.42 -20.31 -21.46
CA ASN A 122 -33.80 -19.97 -21.84
C ASN A 122 -34.24 -20.52 -23.20
N GLN A 123 -33.32 -20.73 -24.15
CA GLN A 123 -33.68 -21.34 -25.44
C GLN A 123 -34.02 -22.85 -25.34
N ASN A 124 -33.55 -23.54 -24.30
CA ASN A 124 -33.87 -24.97 -24.10
C ASN A 124 -35.26 -25.21 -23.47
N LEU A 125 -35.94 -24.16 -22.99
CA LEU A 125 -37.28 -24.26 -22.40
C LEU A 125 -38.41 -23.97 -23.39
N SER A 126 -38.11 -23.38 -24.56
CA SER A 126 -39.11 -23.09 -25.60
C SER A 126 -39.31 -24.21 -26.64
N GLU A 127 -38.52 -25.29 -26.62
CA GLU A 127 -38.70 -26.47 -27.49
C GLU A 127 -39.42 -27.63 -26.78
N ARG A 128 -39.94 -27.43 -25.56
CA ARG A 128 -40.69 -28.45 -24.79
C ARG A 128 -42.11 -28.01 -24.40
N LEU A 129 -42.82 -27.38 -25.34
CA LEU A 129 -44.28 -27.21 -25.29
C LEU A 129 -44.91 -27.65 -26.61
#